data_AF-A0A2D7L889-F1
#
_entry.id   AF-A0A2D7L889-F1
#
_cell.length_a   1.000
_cell.length_b   1.000
_cell.length_c   1.000
_cell.angle_alpha   90.00
_cell.angle_beta   90.00
_cell.angle_gamma   90.00
#
_symmetry.space_group_name_H-M   'P 1'
#
loop_
_entity.id
_entity.type
_entity.pdbx_description
1 polymer ?
#
loop_
_entity_poly.entity_id
_entity_poly.type
_entity_poly.pdbx_seq_one_letter_code
_entity_poly.pdbx_strand_id
1 'polypeptide(L)'
;MNEIVLSLYAANPGAWVSMGIVILSVLTSWALNYSSPHVRVFGTVLAGLGCLIIAAWFFLFIINSGVLEDPKPNQTPLDSAKPSLLWIQSVTALLTGLFLLYVANRQRLNSSVLVLTAKNENNRYGRVSRMLHWTIAILFIVLIPMGIFASMIPEDTGYRNAYYVVHKSIGVTVFLLVLVRLVWNKLSRRPSLDNLLTSREEKLAHRAHNTLYFMMLAIPVTGFMMTSYHGYETYFFFWEMQPLWEQSDVYKVWGGFHKYLLPYILYIVLGAHILGALKHQFI
;
A
#
# COMPACT_ATOMS: atom_id res chain seq x y z
N MET A 1 24.67 -4.56 -26.48
CA MET A 1 23.75 -3.95 -25.50
C MET A 1 22.34 -4.58 -25.48
N ASN A 2 21.95 -5.41 -26.46
CA ASN A 2 20.57 -5.94 -26.52
C ASN A 2 20.35 -7.25 -25.74
N GLU A 3 21.26 -8.22 -25.72
CA GLU A 3 20.99 -9.51 -25.06
C GLU A 3 21.08 -9.47 -23.53
N ILE A 4 22.07 -8.76 -22.97
CA ILE A 4 22.24 -8.62 -21.51
C ILE A 4 21.09 -7.81 -20.90
N VAL A 5 20.63 -6.79 -21.62
CA VAL A 5 19.52 -5.95 -21.17
C VAL A 5 18.21 -6.73 -21.27
N LEU A 6 17.99 -7.47 -22.37
CA LEU A 6 16.83 -8.35 -22.50
C LEU A 6 16.83 -9.50 -21.48
N SER A 7 18.00 -10.06 -21.13
CA SER A 7 18.10 -11.12 -20.11
C SER A 7 17.82 -10.59 -18.70
N LEU A 8 18.33 -9.41 -18.35
CA LEU A 8 18.00 -8.73 -17.09
C LEU A 8 16.50 -8.39 -17.00
N TYR A 9 15.89 -7.94 -18.10
CA TYR A 9 14.46 -7.62 -18.14
C TYR A 9 13.54 -8.85 -18.13
N ALA A 10 13.98 -9.98 -18.71
CA ALA A 10 13.24 -11.23 -18.68
C ALA A 10 13.39 -11.99 -17.35
N ALA A 11 14.53 -11.82 -16.66
CA ALA A 11 14.84 -12.54 -15.42
C ALA A 11 14.03 -12.07 -14.20
N ASN A 12 13.46 -10.86 -14.21
CA ASN A 12 12.73 -10.32 -13.06
C ASN A 12 11.33 -9.79 -13.41
N PRO A 13 10.35 -10.68 -13.66
CA PRO A 13 8.97 -10.27 -13.96
C PRO A 13 8.32 -9.47 -12.82
N GLY A 14 8.77 -9.66 -11.57
CA GLY A 14 8.28 -8.89 -10.41
C GLY A 14 8.56 -7.39 -10.53
N ALA A 15 9.67 -7.00 -11.16
CA ALA A 15 10.02 -5.59 -11.37
C ALA A 15 9.01 -4.86 -12.26
N TRP A 16 8.57 -5.50 -13.35
CA TRP A 16 7.55 -4.95 -14.25
C TRP A 16 6.19 -4.83 -13.59
N VAL A 17 5.79 -5.86 -12.83
CA VAL A 17 4.54 -5.83 -12.06
C VAL A 17 4.57 -4.69 -11.03
N SER A 18 5.71 -4.51 -10.34
CA SER A 18 5.92 -3.39 -9.41
C SER A 18 5.72 -2.04 -10.10
N MET A 19 6.34 -1.86 -11.26
CA MET A 19 6.25 -0.62 -12.03
C MET A 19 4.81 -0.34 -12.47
N GLY A 20 4.11 -1.36 -12.97
CA GLY A 20 2.71 -1.26 -13.35
C GLY A 20 1.81 -0.82 -12.19
N ILE A 21 1.99 -1.42 -11.01
CA ILE A 21 1.23 -1.05 -9.80
C ILE A 21 1.51 0.39 -9.37
N VAL A 22 2.77 0.82 -9.40
CA VAL A 22 3.15 2.20 -9.04
C VAL A 22 2.58 3.21 -10.03
N ILE A 23 2.74 2.97 -11.34
CA ILE A 23 2.19 3.85 -12.39
C ILE A 23 0.67 3.94 -12.27
N LEU A 24 -0.01 2.81 -12.11
CA LEU A 24 -1.47 2.79 -11.96
C LEU A 24 -1.91 3.54 -10.70
N SER A 25 -1.18 3.42 -9.58
CA SER A 25 -1.49 4.15 -8.35
C SER A 25 -1.32 5.66 -8.49
N VAL A 26 -0.28 6.11 -9.22
CA VAL A 26 -0.09 7.53 -9.56
C VAL A 26 -1.18 8.02 -10.50
N LEU A 27 -1.51 7.26 -11.55
CA LEU A 27 -2.55 7.60 -12.52
C LEU A 27 -3.92 7.70 -11.88
N THR A 28 -4.31 6.72 -11.06
CA THR A 28 -5.57 6.73 -10.31
C THR A 28 -5.62 7.94 -9.38
N SER A 29 -4.56 8.18 -8.62
CA SER A 29 -4.47 9.33 -7.73
C SER A 29 -4.55 10.68 -8.47
N TRP A 30 -3.86 10.82 -9.60
CA TRP A 30 -3.98 11.99 -10.47
C TRP A 30 -5.41 12.18 -10.97
N ALA A 31 -6.03 11.12 -11.51
CA ALA A 31 -7.36 11.17 -12.10
C ALA A 31 -8.42 11.57 -11.06
N LEU A 32 -8.36 10.99 -9.85
CA LEU A 32 -9.26 11.33 -8.73
C LEU A 32 -9.18 12.80 -8.30
N ASN A 33 -8.06 13.48 -8.57
CA ASN A 33 -7.81 14.86 -8.16
C ASN A 33 -7.78 15.83 -9.37
N TYR A 34 -8.22 15.38 -10.54
CA TYR A 34 -8.25 16.19 -11.75
C TYR A 34 -9.44 17.18 -11.76
N SER A 35 -9.26 18.29 -12.47
CA SER A 35 -10.23 19.39 -12.51
C SER A 35 -11.55 18.98 -13.19
N SER A 36 -11.46 18.23 -14.30
CA SER A 36 -12.63 17.74 -15.04
C SER A 36 -13.34 16.60 -14.28
N PRO A 37 -14.68 16.66 -14.10
CA PRO A 37 -15.45 15.61 -13.45
C PRO A 37 -15.36 14.26 -14.18
N HIS A 38 -15.34 14.24 -15.51
CA HIS A 38 -15.25 13.00 -16.29
C HIS A 38 -13.94 12.25 -16.05
N VAL A 39 -12.83 12.97 -15.85
CA VAL A 39 -11.53 12.36 -15.51
C VAL A 39 -11.56 11.81 -14.07
N ARG A 40 -12.28 12.44 -13.14
CA ARG A 40 -12.46 11.89 -11.79
C ARG A 40 -13.30 10.62 -11.80
N VAL A 41 -14.36 10.56 -12.61
CA VAL A 41 -15.12 9.31 -12.83
C VAL A 41 -14.18 8.20 -13.31
N PHE A 42 -13.32 8.50 -14.29
CA PHE A 42 -12.31 7.56 -14.77
C PHE A 42 -11.37 7.11 -13.64
N GLY A 43 -10.91 8.02 -12.78
CA GLY A 43 -10.14 7.68 -11.59
C GLY A 43 -10.86 6.73 -10.62
N THR A 44 -12.15 6.96 -10.37
CA THR A 44 -12.98 6.06 -9.53
C THR A 44 -13.14 4.68 -10.19
N VAL A 45 -13.31 4.63 -11.52
CA VAL A 45 -13.34 3.36 -12.27
C VAL A 45 -12.01 2.62 -12.14
N LEU A 46 -10.87 3.29 -12.33
CA LEU A 46 -9.55 2.67 -12.15
C LEU A 46 -9.35 2.11 -10.74
N ALA A 47 -9.77 2.85 -9.71
CA ALA A 47 -9.72 2.37 -8.33
C ALA A 47 -10.60 1.12 -8.13
N GLY A 48 -11.83 1.14 -8.65
CA GLY A 48 -12.75 0.00 -8.60
C GLY A 48 -12.19 -1.24 -9.32
N LEU A 49 -11.66 -1.07 -10.53
CA LEU A 49 -11.01 -2.14 -11.29
C LEU A 49 -9.78 -2.69 -10.55
N GLY A 50 -8.97 -1.83 -9.93
CA GLY A 50 -7.84 -2.27 -9.10
C GLY A 50 -8.27 -3.21 -7.97
N CYS A 51 -9.34 -2.89 -7.25
CA CYS A 51 -9.91 -3.76 -6.23
C CYS A 51 -10.43 -5.09 -6.82
N LEU A 52 -11.12 -5.03 -7.97
CA LEU A 52 -11.62 -6.23 -8.65
C LEU A 52 -10.50 -7.12 -9.17
N ILE A 53 -9.37 -6.57 -9.61
CA ILE A 53 -8.18 -7.33 -10.02
C ILE A 53 -7.60 -8.10 -8.83
N ILE A 54 -7.54 -7.49 -7.65
CA ILE A 54 -7.08 -8.16 -6.42
C ILE A 54 -8.02 -9.32 -6.07
N ALA A 55 -9.33 -9.09 -6.12
CA ALA A 55 -10.32 -10.13 -5.89
C ALA A 55 -10.19 -11.26 -6.94
N ALA A 56 -10.11 -10.92 -8.22
CA ALA A 56 -9.97 -11.87 -9.31
C ALA A 56 -8.68 -12.70 -9.18
N TRP A 57 -7.55 -12.07 -8.82
CA TRP A 57 -6.31 -12.78 -8.51
C TRP A 57 -6.52 -13.81 -7.39
N PHE A 58 -7.22 -13.45 -6.33
CA PHE A 58 -7.54 -14.41 -5.27
C PHE A 58 -8.42 -15.57 -5.77
N PHE A 59 -9.56 -15.27 -6.40
CA PHE A 59 -10.54 -16.29 -6.79
C PHE A 59 -10.06 -17.18 -7.95
N LEU A 60 -9.26 -16.65 -8.87
CA LEU A 60 -8.80 -17.39 -10.05
C LEU A 60 -7.48 -18.10 -9.82
N PHE A 61 -6.57 -17.52 -9.02
CA PHE A 61 -5.23 -18.05 -8.83
C PHE A 61 -5.04 -18.66 -7.44
N ILE A 62 -5.34 -17.92 -6.36
CA ILE A 62 -4.98 -18.36 -5.00
C ILE A 62 -5.74 -19.62 -4.58
N ILE A 63 -7.05 -19.67 -4.83
CA ILE A 63 -7.88 -20.84 -4.53
C ILE A 63 -7.35 -22.10 -5.23
N ASN A 64 -6.79 -21.96 -6.44
CA ASN A 64 -6.31 -23.09 -7.23
C ASN A 64 -4.81 -23.38 -7.02
N SER A 65 -4.12 -22.61 -6.17
CA SER A 65 -2.67 -22.70 -6.02
C SER A 65 -2.19 -23.70 -4.96
N GLY A 66 -3.10 -24.25 -4.15
CA GLY A 66 -2.77 -25.14 -3.03
C GLY A 66 -2.27 -24.42 -1.76
N VAL A 67 -2.02 -23.11 -1.83
CA VAL A 67 -1.44 -22.32 -0.73
C VAL A 67 -2.38 -22.12 0.46
N LEU A 68 -3.69 -22.29 0.26
CA LEU A 68 -4.67 -22.17 1.33
C LEU A 68 -4.80 -23.49 2.10
N GLU A 69 -4.57 -24.61 1.41
CA GLU A 69 -4.63 -25.97 1.92
C GLU A 69 -3.33 -26.37 2.62
N ASP A 70 -2.18 -26.03 2.02
CA ASP A 70 -0.85 -26.32 2.54
C ASP A 70 0.02 -25.04 2.56
N PRO A 71 -0.29 -24.07 3.45
CA PRO A 71 0.51 -22.87 3.61
C PRO A 71 1.86 -23.19 4.26
N LYS A 72 2.83 -22.28 4.09
CA LYS A 72 4.08 -22.28 4.86
C LYS A 72 3.79 -22.51 6.36
N PRO A 73 4.56 -23.38 7.05
CA PRO A 73 4.34 -23.66 8.47
C PRO A 73 4.30 -22.40 9.33
N ASN A 74 3.33 -22.37 10.25
CA ASN A 74 3.13 -21.27 11.19
C ASN A 74 4.38 -21.09 12.06
N GLN A 75 4.88 -19.85 12.15
CA GLN A 75 5.97 -19.47 13.04
C GLN A 75 5.43 -19.06 14.42
N THR A 76 4.19 -18.58 14.47
CA THR A 76 3.45 -18.20 15.68
C THR A 76 1.99 -18.67 15.61
N PRO A 77 1.28 -18.81 16.75
CA PRO A 77 -0.14 -19.20 16.74
C PRO A 77 -1.03 -18.26 15.91
N LEU A 78 -0.70 -16.97 15.85
CA LEU A 78 -1.43 -15.95 15.07
C LEU A 78 -1.37 -16.22 13.56
N ASP A 79 -0.37 -16.95 13.08
CA ASP A 79 -0.23 -17.25 11.65
C ASP A 79 -1.37 -18.13 11.12
N SER A 80 -2.00 -18.92 12.00
CA SER A 80 -3.17 -19.75 11.65
C SER A 80 -4.36 -18.95 11.12
N ALA A 81 -4.47 -17.66 11.44
CA ALA A 81 -5.55 -16.81 10.97
C ALA A 81 -5.35 -16.27 9.55
N LYS A 82 -4.14 -16.36 8.97
CA LYS A 82 -3.80 -15.73 7.69
C LYS A 82 -4.66 -16.20 6.50
N PRO A 83 -4.96 -17.51 6.33
CA PRO A 83 -5.86 -17.94 5.25
C PRO A 83 -7.23 -17.25 5.34
N SER A 84 -7.82 -17.18 6.54
CA SER A 84 -9.10 -16.50 6.77
C SER A 84 -9.01 -15.00 6.52
N LEU A 85 -7.89 -14.36 6.87
CA LEU A 85 -7.66 -12.94 6.58
C LEU A 85 -7.60 -12.67 5.07
N LEU A 86 -6.97 -13.54 4.28
CA LEU A 86 -6.96 -13.41 2.82
C LEU A 86 -8.36 -13.53 2.21
N TRP A 87 -9.19 -14.44 2.72
CA TRP A 87 -10.61 -14.53 2.33
C TRP A 87 -11.38 -13.24 2.64
N ILE A 88 -11.21 -12.70 3.86
CA ILE A 88 -11.87 -11.44 4.24
C ILE A 88 -11.41 -10.30 3.32
N GLN A 89 -10.13 -10.24 3.01
CA GLN A 89 -9.56 -9.22 2.13
C GLN A 89 -10.06 -9.34 0.69
N SER A 90 -10.17 -10.56 0.14
CA SER A 90 -10.65 -10.77 -1.23
C SER A 90 -12.13 -10.41 -1.38
N VAL A 91 -12.96 -10.79 -0.42
CA VAL A 91 -14.38 -10.41 -0.38
C VAL A 91 -14.53 -8.91 -0.19
N THR A 92 -13.75 -8.30 0.71
CA THR A 92 -13.77 -6.84 0.92
C THR A 92 -13.35 -6.10 -0.36
N ALA A 93 -12.32 -6.58 -1.06
CA ALA A 93 -11.87 -6.02 -2.33
C ALA A 93 -12.95 -6.15 -3.42
N LEU A 94 -13.63 -7.30 -3.51
CA LEU A 94 -14.73 -7.51 -4.45
C LEU A 94 -15.88 -6.52 -4.21
N LEU A 95 -16.36 -6.45 -2.97
CA LEU A 95 -17.47 -5.56 -2.60
C LEU A 95 -17.10 -4.09 -2.79
N THR A 96 -15.88 -3.71 -2.40
CA THR A 96 -15.36 -2.34 -2.60
C THR A 96 -15.25 -2.01 -4.08
N GLY A 97 -14.76 -2.93 -4.90
CA GLY A 97 -14.65 -2.75 -6.34
C GLY A 97 -16.01 -2.49 -7.00
N LEU A 98 -17.01 -3.34 -6.70
CA LEU A 98 -18.38 -3.16 -7.18
C LEU A 98 -19.00 -1.85 -6.70
N PHE A 99 -18.80 -1.51 -5.42
CA PHE A 99 -19.27 -0.26 -4.85
C PHE A 99 -18.64 0.97 -5.53
N LEU A 100 -17.34 0.96 -5.81
CA LEU A 100 -16.66 2.04 -6.51
C LEU A 100 -17.15 2.18 -7.96
N LEU A 101 -17.47 1.08 -8.66
CA LEU A 101 -18.09 1.15 -9.98
C LEU A 101 -19.49 1.76 -9.92
N TYR A 102 -20.27 1.42 -8.89
CA TYR A 102 -21.55 2.07 -8.61
C TYR A 102 -21.38 3.58 -8.36
N VAL A 103 -20.42 3.97 -7.50
CA VAL A 103 -20.10 5.38 -7.23
C VAL A 103 -19.67 6.10 -8.50
N ALA A 104 -18.82 5.49 -9.32
CA ALA A 104 -18.40 6.05 -10.60
C ALA A 104 -19.59 6.30 -11.53
N ASN A 105 -20.55 5.37 -11.60
CA ASN A 105 -21.76 5.56 -12.38
C ASN A 105 -22.60 6.74 -11.87
N ARG A 106 -22.73 6.91 -10.54
CA ARG A 106 -23.43 8.05 -9.94
C ARG A 106 -22.70 9.38 -10.19
N GLN A 107 -21.37 9.38 -10.15
CA GLN A 107 -20.54 10.55 -10.41
C GLN A 107 -20.65 11.07 -11.85
N ARG A 108 -21.06 10.25 -12.83
CA ARG A 108 -21.28 10.68 -14.23
C ARG A 108 -22.32 11.78 -14.37
N LEU A 109 -23.24 11.89 -13.40
CA LEU A 109 -24.29 12.90 -13.37
C LEU A 109 -23.80 14.25 -12.82
N ASN A 110 -22.57 14.31 -12.28
CA ASN A 110 -22.03 15.52 -11.66
C ASN A 110 -21.13 16.29 -12.64
N SER A 111 -21.41 17.57 -12.85
CA SER A 111 -20.66 18.48 -13.74
C SER A 111 -19.72 19.45 -13.00
N SER A 112 -19.59 19.35 -11.67
CA SER A 112 -18.77 20.26 -10.87
C SER A 112 -17.29 20.19 -11.24
N VAL A 113 -16.68 21.35 -11.45
CA VAL A 113 -15.25 21.49 -11.70
C VAL A 113 -14.51 21.55 -10.37
N LEU A 114 -13.43 20.78 -10.25
CA LEU A 114 -12.59 20.75 -9.05
C LEU A 114 -11.43 21.73 -9.20
N VAL A 115 -11.59 22.93 -8.65
CA VAL A 115 -10.50 23.90 -8.59
C VAL A 115 -9.61 23.58 -7.38
N LEU A 116 -8.34 23.29 -7.64
CA LEU A 116 -7.30 23.06 -6.63
C LEU A 116 -6.04 23.82 -7.01
N THR A 117 -5.52 24.59 -6.08
CA THR A 117 -4.16 25.13 -6.13
C THR A 117 -3.13 24.00 -5.95
N ALA A 118 -1.87 24.24 -6.37
CA ALA A 118 -0.81 23.25 -6.21
C ALA A 118 -0.45 23.02 -4.73
N LYS A 119 -0.29 24.12 -3.99
CA LYS A 119 -0.03 24.16 -2.55
C LYS A 119 -1.33 24.06 -1.75
N ASN A 120 -1.21 23.80 -0.46
CA ASN A 120 -2.34 23.84 0.46
C ASN A 120 -2.79 25.28 0.70
N GLU A 121 -4.09 25.40 0.94
CA GLU A 121 -4.76 26.59 1.46
C GLU A 121 -4.99 26.41 2.97
N ASN A 122 -5.41 27.47 3.67
CA ASN A 122 -5.58 27.45 5.12
C ASN A 122 -6.57 26.37 5.59
N ASN A 123 -7.63 26.12 4.83
CA ASN A 123 -8.70 25.17 5.17
C ASN A 123 -8.78 23.97 4.22
N ARG A 124 -7.83 23.82 3.27
CA ARG A 124 -7.96 22.80 2.22
C ARG A 124 -6.62 22.32 1.69
N TYR A 125 -6.50 21.00 1.52
CA TYR A 125 -5.32 20.41 0.90
C TYR A 125 -5.27 20.69 -0.61
N GLY A 126 -4.09 21.11 -1.07
CA GLY A 126 -3.79 21.33 -2.48
C GLY A 126 -3.62 20.04 -3.28
N ARG A 127 -3.48 20.19 -4.60
CA ARG A 127 -3.37 19.08 -5.54
C ARG A 127 -2.20 18.15 -5.22
N VAL A 128 -1.01 18.69 -4.93
CA VAL A 128 0.19 17.88 -4.67
C VAL A 128 0.03 17.04 -3.39
N SER A 129 -0.49 17.63 -2.31
CA SER A 129 -0.73 16.92 -1.05
C SER A 129 -1.73 15.78 -1.19
N ARG A 130 -2.79 16.00 -1.98
CA ARG A 130 -3.82 14.99 -2.27
C ARG A 130 -3.28 13.89 -3.17
N MET A 131 -2.50 14.22 -4.21
CA MET A 131 -1.87 13.23 -5.08
C MET A 131 -0.90 12.34 -4.30
N LEU A 132 0.00 12.93 -3.51
CA LEU A 132 0.90 12.16 -2.65
C LEU A 132 0.12 11.28 -1.66
N HIS A 133 -0.97 11.79 -1.09
CA HIS A 133 -1.77 11.02 -0.14
C HIS A 133 -2.38 9.79 -0.78
N TRP A 134 -3.12 9.98 -1.88
CA TRP A 134 -3.84 8.89 -2.52
C TRP A 134 -2.91 7.88 -3.18
N THR A 135 -1.77 8.31 -3.74
CA THR A 135 -0.77 7.37 -4.27
C THR A 135 -0.19 6.51 -3.15
N ILE A 136 0.21 7.12 -2.02
CA ILE A 136 0.69 6.37 -0.85
C ILE A 136 -0.41 5.46 -0.32
N ALA A 137 -1.64 5.95 -0.16
CA ALA A 137 -2.76 5.17 0.38
C ALA A 137 -3.07 3.94 -0.48
N ILE A 138 -3.12 4.06 -1.81
CA ILE A 138 -3.36 2.93 -2.71
C ILE A 138 -2.24 1.90 -2.58
N LEU A 139 -0.98 2.31 -2.70
CA LEU A 139 0.17 1.41 -2.57
C LEU A 139 0.22 0.73 -1.20
N PHE A 140 -0.10 1.48 -0.15
CA PHE A 140 -0.08 1.00 1.21
C PHE A 140 -1.20 0.00 1.51
N ILE A 141 -2.42 0.24 0.98
CA ILE A 141 -3.53 -0.70 1.07
C ILE A 141 -3.21 -2.00 0.31
N VAL A 142 -2.51 -1.91 -0.83
CA VAL A 142 -2.05 -3.10 -1.57
C VAL A 142 -0.99 -3.90 -0.79
N LEU A 143 -0.08 -3.23 -0.06
CA LEU A 143 0.97 -3.91 0.71
C LEU A 143 0.45 -4.80 1.85
N ILE A 144 -0.71 -4.49 2.43
CA ILE A 144 -1.28 -5.23 3.57
C ILE A 144 -1.60 -6.70 3.22
N PRO A 145 -2.49 -6.99 2.24
CA PRO A 145 -2.72 -8.37 1.80
C PRO A 145 -1.45 -9.00 1.25
N MET A 146 -0.57 -8.21 0.60
CA MET A 146 0.69 -8.73 0.11
C MET A 146 1.62 -9.23 1.21
N GLY A 147 1.74 -8.50 2.32
CA GLY A 147 2.57 -8.92 3.45
C GLY A 147 2.07 -10.21 4.10
N ILE A 148 0.73 -10.34 4.24
CA ILE A 148 0.11 -11.56 4.76
C ILE A 148 0.40 -12.73 3.83
N PHE A 149 0.09 -12.59 2.54
CA PHE A 149 0.30 -13.65 1.56
C PHE A 149 1.79 -14.03 1.45
N ALA A 150 2.70 -13.06 1.39
CA ALA A 150 4.15 -13.29 1.34
C ALA A 150 4.66 -14.22 2.46
N SER A 151 4.01 -14.18 3.63
CA SER A 151 4.35 -15.03 4.77
C SER A 151 3.73 -16.43 4.73
N MET A 152 2.80 -16.69 3.80
CA MET A 152 2.14 -17.99 3.58
C MET A 152 2.74 -18.78 2.42
N ILE A 153 3.44 -18.14 1.47
CA ILE A 153 3.98 -18.81 0.29
C ILE A 153 5.02 -19.87 0.70
N PRO A 154 4.84 -21.17 0.36
CA PRO A 154 5.82 -22.23 0.55
C PRO A 154 7.17 -21.94 -0.12
N GLU A 155 8.26 -22.44 0.44
CA GLU A 155 9.61 -22.02 0.05
C GLU A 155 9.99 -22.40 -1.38
N ASP A 156 9.46 -23.52 -1.86
CA ASP A 156 9.65 -24.13 -3.19
C ASP A 156 8.73 -23.56 -4.29
N THR A 157 7.84 -22.63 -3.93
CA THR A 157 6.88 -22.06 -4.87
C THR A 157 7.56 -21.14 -5.91
N GLY A 158 7.41 -21.47 -7.20
CA GLY A 158 8.13 -20.78 -8.30
C GLY A 158 7.88 -19.27 -8.43
N TYR A 159 6.69 -18.77 -8.07
CA TYR A 159 6.39 -17.32 -8.13
C TYR A 159 6.84 -16.54 -6.88
N ARG A 160 7.36 -17.22 -5.85
CA ARG A 160 7.66 -16.62 -4.54
C ARG A 160 8.66 -15.47 -4.64
N ASN A 161 9.76 -15.66 -5.38
CA ASN A 161 10.77 -14.63 -5.54
C ASN A 161 10.18 -13.38 -6.22
N ALA A 162 9.53 -13.56 -7.37
CA ALA A 162 8.87 -12.46 -8.08
C ALA A 162 7.89 -11.70 -7.17
N TYR A 163 7.09 -12.41 -6.37
CA TYR A 163 6.18 -11.80 -5.40
C TYR A 163 6.89 -10.94 -4.35
N TYR A 164 8.01 -11.43 -3.82
CA TYR A 164 8.83 -10.68 -2.86
C TYR A 164 9.45 -9.44 -3.49
N VAL A 165 9.90 -9.51 -4.75
CA VAL A 165 10.34 -8.33 -5.49
C VAL A 165 9.21 -7.31 -5.57
N VAL A 166 7.98 -7.73 -5.88
CA VAL A 166 6.83 -6.80 -5.91
C VAL A 166 6.62 -6.13 -4.56
N HIS A 167 6.52 -6.92 -3.49
CA HIS A 167 6.28 -6.41 -2.15
C HIS A 167 7.37 -5.41 -1.70
N LYS A 168 8.65 -5.77 -1.89
CA LYS A 168 9.78 -4.94 -1.47
C LYS A 168 9.89 -3.65 -2.29
N SER A 169 9.65 -3.72 -3.61
CA SER A 169 9.71 -2.56 -4.51
C SER A 169 8.62 -1.55 -4.18
N ILE A 170 7.38 -2.01 -3.93
CA ILE A 170 6.30 -1.14 -3.49
C ILE A 170 6.59 -0.57 -2.10
N GLY A 171 7.12 -1.38 -1.18
CA GLY A 171 7.52 -0.94 0.17
C GLY A 171 8.54 0.20 0.16
N VAL A 172 9.61 0.06 -0.63
CA VAL A 172 10.61 1.14 -0.84
C VAL A 172 9.98 2.36 -1.52
N THR A 173 9.08 2.16 -2.47
CA THR A 173 8.38 3.28 -3.12
C THR A 173 7.57 4.08 -2.11
N VAL A 174 6.80 3.42 -1.24
CA VAL A 174 6.05 4.08 -0.16
C VAL A 174 6.99 4.82 0.79
N PHE A 175 8.11 4.20 1.19
CA PHE A 175 9.12 4.84 2.05
C PHE A 175 9.60 6.17 1.44
N LEU A 176 10.02 6.17 0.17
CA LEU A 176 10.51 7.36 -0.53
C LEU A 176 9.41 8.41 -0.70
N LEU A 177 8.19 8.01 -1.08
CA LEU A 177 7.07 8.93 -1.22
C LEU A 177 6.67 9.59 0.11
N VAL A 178 6.82 8.87 1.23
CA VAL A 178 6.58 9.43 2.56
C VAL A 178 7.64 10.47 2.93
N LEU A 179 8.91 10.24 2.59
CA LEU A 179 9.95 11.27 2.75
C LEU A 179 9.63 12.52 1.92
N VAL A 180 9.26 12.35 0.64
CA VAL A 180 8.80 13.46 -0.22
C VAL A 180 7.61 14.18 0.40
N ARG A 181 6.64 13.45 0.94
CA ARG A 181 5.47 14.02 1.63
C ARG A 181 5.86 14.80 2.89
N LEU A 182 6.83 14.32 3.68
CA LEU A 182 7.33 15.04 4.86
C LEU A 182 8.02 16.35 4.48
N VAL A 183 8.84 16.34 3.43
CA VAL A 183 9.44 17.56 2.87
C VAL A 183 8.36 18.50 2.35
N TRP A 184 7.40 17.99 1.58
CA TRP A 184 6.30 18.78 1.04
C TRP A 184 5.46 19.46 2.12
N ASN A 185 5.18 18.77 3.23
CA ASN A 185 4.45 19.34 4.36
C ASN A 185 5.16 20.55 5.01
N LYS A 186 6.49 20.68 4.85
CA LYS A 186 7.25 21.85 5.28
C LYS A 186 7.13 23.01 4.28
N LEU A 187 7.11 22.71 2.98
CA LEU A 187 7.00 23.70 1.89
C LEU A 187 5.57 24.23 1.67
N SER A 188 4.58 23.43 2.05
CA SER A 188 3.16 23.69 1.90
C SER A 188 2.48 23.36 3.23
N ARG A 189 2.28 24.39 4.07
CA ARG A 189 1.71 24.24 5.42
C ARG A 189 0.44 23.41 5.38
N ARG A 190 0.28 22.48 6.32
CA ARG A 190 -0.95 21.69 6.43
C ARG A 190 -2.13 22.62 6.74
N PRO A 191 -3.32 22.39 6.16
CA PRO A 191 -4.53 23.09 6.55
C PRO A 191 -4.77 23.00 8.06
N SER A 192 -5.38 24.03 8.63
CA SER A 192 -5.88 23.97 10.00
C SER A 192 -6.90 22.84 10.12
N LEU A 193 -6.93 22.20 11.28
CA LEU A 193 -8.01 21.28 11.60
C LEU A 193 -9.34 22.05 11.70
N ASP A 194 -10.43 21.32 11.52
CA ASP A 194 -11.76 21.90 11.66
C ASP A 194 -11.96 22.36 13.11
N ASN A 195 -12.49 23.57 13.28
CA ASN A 195 -12.78 24.15 14.59
C ASN A 195 -13.91 23.40 15.31
N LEU A 196 -14.67 22.56 14.60
CA LEU A 196 -15.73 21.72 15.15
C LEU A 196 -15.18 20.48 15.90
N LEU A 197 -13.90 20.15 15.74
CA LEU A 197 -13.29 19.04 16.47
C LEU A 197 -13.17 19.35 17.96
N THR A 198 -13.54 18.38 18.80
CA THR A 198 -13.20 18.44 20.22
C THR A 198 -11.68 18.33 20.41
N SER A 199 -11.13 18.90 21.48
CA SER A 199 -9.68 18.81 21.76
C SER A 199 -9.18 17.36 21.88
N ARG A 200 -10.06 16.41 22.23
CA ARG A 200 -9.74 14.98 22.25
C ARG A 200 -9.58 14.41 20.83
N GLU A 201 -10.49 14.75 19.92
CA GLU A 201 -10.45 14.30 18.53
C GLU A 201 -9.26 14.88 17.79
N GLU A 202 -8.97 16.16 17.98
CA GLU A 202 -7.76 16.81 17.45
C GLU A 202 -6.48 16.07 17.89
N LYS A 203 -6.35 15.80 19.20
CA LYS A 203 -5.19 15.07 19.74
C LYS A 203 -5.07 13.66 19.18
N LEU A 204 -6.19 12.94 19.02
CA LEU A 204 -6.22 11.61 18.43
C LEU A 204 -5.85 11.65 16.95
N ALA A 205 -6.35 12.63 16.18
CA ALA A 205 -6.01 12.80 14.78
C ALA A 205 -4.50 13.06 14.61
N HIS A 206 -3.90 13.92 15.45
CA HIS A 206 -2.46 14.15 15.42
C HIS A 206 -1.64 12.90 15.76
N ARG A 207 -2.04 12.16 16.80
CA ARG A 207 -1.37 10.91 17.18
C ARG A 207 -1.47 9.86 16.07
N ALA A 208 -2.65 9.66 15.50
CA ALA A 208 -2.85 8.72 14.40
C ALA A 208 -1.94 9.08 13.21
N HIS A 209 -1.93 10.35 12.79
CA HIS A 209 -1.06 10.79 11.69
C HIS A 209 0.42 10.56 11.99
N ASN A 210 0.91 10.97 13.17
CA ASN A 210 2.31 10.82 13.53
C ASN A 210 2.73 9.35 13.60
N THR A 211 1.88 8.49 14.18
CA THR A 211 2.12 7.06 14.23
C THR A 211 2.12 6.46 12.82
N LEU A 212 1.19 6.82 11.94
CA LEU A 212 1.20 6.34 10.55
C LEU A 212 2.45 6.78 9.80
N TYR A 213 2.91 8.02 9.95
CA TYR A 213 4.17 8.47 9.37
C TYR A 213 5.36 7.65 9.87
N PHE A 214 5.44 7.40 11.18
CA PHE A 214 6.47 6.56 11.75
C PHE A 214 6.41 5.13 11.20
N MET A 215 5.24 4.50 11.19
CA MET A 215 5.06 3.12 10.73
C MET A 215 5.41 2.94 9.26
N MET A 216 5.01 3.90 8.40
CA MET A 216 5.35 3.84 6.97
C MET A 216 6.85 3.98 6.69
N LEU A 217 7.63 4.52 7.62
CA LEU A 217 9.10 4.54 7.54
C LEU A 217 9.73 3.33 8.21
N ALA A 218 9.25 2.96 9.39
CA ALA A 218 9.82 1.89 10.21
C ALA A 218 9.63 0.51 9.56
N ILE A 219 8.44 0.20 9.01
CA ILE A 219 8.14 -1.12 8.44
C ILE A 219 9.08 -1.47 7.27
N PRO A 220 9.29 -0.60 6.26
CA PRO A 220 10.27 -0.88 5.20
C PRO A 220 11.68 -1.05 5.72
N VAL A 221 12.10 -0.24 6.70
CA VAL A 221 13.43 -0.37 7.34
C VAL A 221 13.56 -1.73 8.02
N THR A 222 12.60 -2.15 8.84
CA THR A 222 12.67 -3.46 9.50
C THR A 222 12.63 -4.62 8.52
N GLY A 223 11.89 -4.51 7.41
CA GLY A 223 11.88 -5.50 6.34
C GLY A 223 13.20 -5.60 5.57
N PHE A 224 13.87 -4.46 5.37
CA PHE A 224 15.20 -4.40 4.77
C PHE A 224 16.26 -5.00 5.69
N MET A 225 16.24 -4.65 6.98
CA MET A 225 17.13 -5.25 7.99
C MET A 225 16.91 -6.77 8.07
N MET A 226 15.65 -7.22 8.11
CA MET A 226 15.30 -8.64 8.09
C MET A 226 15.89 -9.34 6.86
N THR A 227 15.71 -8.78 5.66
CA THR A 227 16.22 -9.40 4.42
C THR A 227 17.74 -9.46 4.41
N SER A 228 18.41 -8.37 4.82
CA SER A 228 19.86 -8.28 4.78
C SER A 228 20.53 -9.25 5.77
N TYR A 229 20.07 -9.33 7.02
CA TYR A 229 20.59 -10.32 7.99
C TYR A 229 20.23 -11.77 7.65
N HIS A 230 19.24 -11.99 6.77
CA HIS A 230 18.94 -13.33 6.27
C HIS A 230 19.96 -13.82 5.23
N GLY A 231 20.80 -12.92 4.68
CA GLY A 231 21.84 -13.28 3.72
C GLY A 231 21.35 -13.46 2.28
N TYR A 232 20.08 -13.13 1.97
CA TYR A 232 19.58 -13.20 0.60
C TYR A 232 19.78 -11.88 -0.13
N GLU A 233 20.28 -11.97 -1.36
CA GLU A 233 20.17 -10.89 -2.35
C GLU A 233 18.71 -10.46 -2.51
N THR A 234 18.51 -9.19 -2.80
CA THR A 234 17.18 -8.64 -2.98
C THR A 234 17.12 -7.70 -4.15
N TYR A 235 15.99 -7.70 -4.84
CA TYR A 235 15.74 -6.76 -5.92
C TYR A 235 14.76 -5.68 -5.47
N PHE A 236 15.07 -4.44 -5.84
CA PHE A 236 14.15 -3.31 -5.84
C PHE A 236 13.95 -2.88 -7.28
N PHE A 237 12.79 -3.21 -7.84
CA PHE A 237 12.56 -3.21 -9.28
C PHE A 237 13.65 -4.02 -9.98
N PHE A 238 14.40 -3.41 -10.89
CA PHE A 238 15.47 -4.03 -11.66
C PHE A 238 16.84 -3.96 -10.97
N TRP A 239 16.93 -3.27 -9.83
CA TRP A 239 18.18 -3.09 -9.12
C TRP A 239 18.38 -4.21 -8.10
N GLU A 240 19.39 -5.04 -8.33
CA GLU A 240 19.88 -6.01 -7.35
C GLU A 240 20.70 -5.34 -6.25
N MET A 241 20.44 -5.75 -5.02
CA MET A 241 21.15 -5.30 -3.84
C MET A 241 21.61 -6.50 -3.02
N GLN A 242 22.92 -6.53 -2.78
CA GLN A 242 23.58 -7.52 -1.93
C GLN A 242 23.23 -7.28 -0.45
N PRO A 243 23.21 -8.34 0.38
CA PRO A 243 23.08 -8.19 1.82
C PRO A 243 24.12 -7.22 2.39
N LEU A 244 23.69 -6.26 3.22
CA LEU A 244 24.62 -5.31 3.84
C LEU A 244 25.34 -5.85 5.08
N TRP A 245 24.83 -6.92 5.67
CA TRP A 245 25.36 -7.51 6.89
C TRP A 245 25.59 -9.00 6.69
N GLU A 246 26.48 -9.56 7.50
CA GLU A 246 26.69 -11.00 7.58
C GLU A 246 25.41 -11.71 8.03
N GLN A 247 25.18 -12.88 7.44
CA GLN A 247 24.05 -13.72 7.80
C GLN A 247 24.10 -14.08 9.28
N SER A 248 23.03 -13.77 10.02
CA SER A 248 22.91 -14.10 11.43
C SER A 248 21.47 -14.16 11.88
N ASP A 249 21.21 -14.85 12.98
CA ASP A 249 19.87 -15.00 13.57
C ASP A 249 19.18 -13.69 13.97
N VAL A 250 19.88 -12.55 13.90
CA VAL A 250 19.33 -11.20 14.05
C VAL A 250 18.17 -10.94 13.08
N TYR A 251 18.13 -11.62 11.93
CA TYR A 251 16.99 -11.55 11.00
C TYR A 251 15.66 -11.93 11.66
N LYS A 252 15.67 -12.83 12.67
CA LYS A 252 14.46 -13.25 13.41
C LYS A 252 13.89 -12.10 14.22
N VAL A 253 14.74 -11.28 14.83
CA VAL A 253 14.34 -10.08 15.61
C VAL A 253 13.67 -9.05 14.69
N TRP A 254 14.33 -8.70 13.58
CA TRP A 254 13.77 -7.79 12.59
C TRP A 254 12.50 -8.34 11.94
N GLY A 255 12.44 -9.66 11.72
CA GLY A 255 11.23 -10.35 11.28
C GLY A 255 10.09 -10.25 12.29
N GLY A 256 10.38 -10.31 13.59
CA GLY A 256 9.43 -10.03 14.67
C GLY A 256 8.76 -8.66 14.53
N PHE A 257 9.57 -7.62 14.30
CA PHE A 257 9.06 -6.27 14.07
C PHE A 257 8.27 -6.14 12.77
N HIS A 258 8.81 -6.66 11.68
CA HIS A 258 8.27 -6.46 10.33
C HIS A 258 7.00 -7.27 10.05
N LYS A 259 6.90 -8.49 10.58
CA LYS A 259 5.77 -9.40 10.33
C LYS A 259 4.65 -9.28 11.35
N TYR A 260 4.98 -8.90 12.59
CA TYR A 260 4.04 -8.96 13.71
C TYR A 260 3.85 -7.59 14.36
N LEU A 261 4.83 -7.10 15.12
CA LEU A 261 4.61 -5.95 16.01
C LEU A 261 4.11 -4.71 15.26
N LEU A 262 4.84 -4.28 14.22
CA LEU A 262 4.52 -3.04 13.52
C LEU A 262 3.24 -3.17 12.66
N PRO A 263 3.02 -4.25 11.88
CA PRO A 263 1.77 -4.42 11.14
C PRO A 263 0.51 -4.45 12.02
N TYR A 264 0.52 -5.13 13.17
CA TYR A 264 -0.68 -5.16 14.03
C TYR A 264 -1.00 -3.79 14.62
N ILE A 265 0.00 -3.05 15.10
CA ILE A 265 -0.20 -1.67 15.55
C ILE A 265 -0.71 -0.82 14.39
N LEU A 266 -0.12 -1.00 13.21
CA LEU A 266 -0.53 -0.30 12.00
C LEU A 266 -2.01 -0.55 11.69
N TYR A 267 -2.50 -1.79 11.74
CA TYR A 267 -3.90 -2.11 11.43
C TYR A 267 -4.87 -1.39 12.36
N ILE A 268 -4.57 -1.35 13.65
CA ILE A 268 -5.38 -0.63 14.65
C ILE A 268 -5.40 0.87 14.34
N VAL A 269 -4.23 1.46 14.11
CA VAL A 269 -4.12 2.91 13.87
C VAL A 269 -4.71 3.31 12.52
N LEU A 270 -4.53 2.49 11.49
CA LEU A 270 -5.11 2.71 10.17
C LEU A 270 -6.63 2.60 10.23
N GLY A 271 -7.16 1.59 10.92
CA GLY A 271 -8.60 1.46 11.18
C GLY A 271 -9.15 2.70 11.90
N ALA A 272 -8.50 3.14 12.98
CA ALA A 272 -8.88 4.35 13.70
C ALA A 272 -8.82 5.62 12.82
N HIS A 273 -7.82 5.72 11.94
CA HIS A 273 -7.68 6.83 11.00
C HIS A 273 -8.84 6.87 9.99
N ILE A 274 -9.17 5.73 9.38
CA ILE A 274 -10.27 5.61 8.41
C ILE A 274 -11.61 5.89 9.10
N LEU A 275 -11.87 5.27 10.25
CA LEU A 275 -13.09 5.47 11.02
C LEU A 275 -13.25 6.92 11.48
N GLY A 276 -12.16 7.56 11.92
CA GLY A 276 -12.16 8.98 12.27
C GLY A 276 -12.52 9.88 11.09
N ALA A 277 -11.97 9.60 9.90
CA ALA A 277 -12.30 10.33 8.68
C ALA A 277 -13.77 10.14 8.27
N LEU A 278 -14.28 8.91 8.36
CA LEU A 278 -15.69 8.61 8.06
C LEU A 278 -16.63 9.28 9.06
N LYS A 279 -16.32 9.20 10.36
CA LYS A 279 -17.10 9.87 11.40
C LYS A 279 -17.23 11.36 11.09
N HIS A 280 -16.11 12.05 10.89
CA HIS A 280 -16.09 13.48 10.59
C HIS A 280 -16.84 13.87 9.31
N GLN A 281 -16.96 12.94 8.34
CA GLN A 281 -17.64 13.21 7.08
C GLN A 281 -19.16 13.04 7.17
N PHE A 282 -19.65 12.19 8.08
CA PHE A 282 -21.06 11.75 8.11
C PHE A 282 -21.80 12.10 9.40
N ILE A 283 -21.10 12.44 10.48
CA ILE A 283 -21.65 12.74 11.81
C ILE A 283 -21.06 14.06 12.28
#